data_AF-A0A959LJ62-F1
#
_entry.id   AF-A0A959LJ62-F1
#
_cell.length_a   1.000
_cell.length_b   1.000
_cell.length_c   1.000
_cell.angle_alpha   90.00
_cell.angle_beta   90.00
_cell.angle_gamma   90.00
#
_symmetry.space_group_name_H-M   'P 1'
#
loop_
_entity.id
_entity.type
_entity.pdbx_description
1 polymer ?
#
loop_
_entity_poly.entity_id
_entity_poly.type
_entity_poly.pdbx_seq_one_letter_code
_entity_poly.pdbx_strand_id
1 'polypeptide(L)'
;MATKKENKGIKDQFAALRNLPRFFSMIWATSRAMTLGNVFLRLVKSAIPLAMLYVGKEIIDQVILLMDDPGQAKDYLWLMVGIELALAVVSDIISRGITLLDGLLG
;
A
#
# COMPACT_ATOMS: atom_id res chain seq x y z
N MET A 1 30.78 37.98 -15.00
CA MET A 1 31.19 36.99 -13.97
C MET A 1 30.17 35.86 -13.97
N ALA A 2 30.53 34.66 -14.42
CA ALA A 2 29.65 33.50 -14.43
C ALA A 2 29.82 32.73 -13.11
N THR A 3 28.75 32.61 -12.32
CA THR A 3 28.71 31.85 -11.07
C THR A 3 28.76 30.34 -11.36
N LYS A 4 29.85 29.71 -10.93
CA LYS A 4 30.15 28.29 -11.06
C LYS A 4 29.11 27.45 -10.28
N LYS A 5 28.27 26.69 -10.99
CA LYS A 5 27.42 25.65 -10.37
C LYS A 5 28.34 24.54 -9.83
N GLU A 6 28.57 24.56 -8.52
CA GLU A 6 29.31 23.53 -7.82
C GLU A 6 28.47 22.25 -7.78
N ASN A 7 28.98 21.17 -8.39
CA ASN A 7 28.39 19.84 -8.33
C ASN A 7 28.46 19.33 -6.88
N LYS A 8 27.44 19.62 -6.07
CA LYS A 8 27.23 19.02 -4.75
C LYS A 8 26.82 17.56 -4.90
N GLY A 9 27.78 16.74 -5.29
CA GLY A 9 27.61 15.33 -5.57
C GLY A 9 27.79 14.48 -4.32
N ILE A 10 26.71 13.81 -3.90
CA ILE A 10 26.67 12.60 -3.06
C ILE A 10 27.12 12.76 -1.60
N LYS A 11 28.25 13.45 -1.31
CA LYS A 11 28.78 13.65 0.05
C LYS A 11 27.90 14.58 0.90
N ASP A 12 27.37 15.64 0.30
CA ASP A 12 26.42 16.54 0.97
C ASP A 12 25.04 15.88 1.20
N GLN A 13 24.63 14.98 0.29
CA GLN A 13 23.43 14.13 0.50
C GLN A 13 23.63 13.12 1.63
N PHE A 14 24.82 12.52 1.74
CA PHE A 14 25.16 11.63 2.86
C PHE A 14 25.24 12.36 4.20
N ALA A 15 25.70 13.61 4.21
CA ALA A 15 25.69 14.45 5.40
C ALA A 15 24.26 14.83 5.82
N ALA A 16 23.34 15.03 4.87
CA ALA A 16 21.93 15.27 5.14
C ALA A 16 21.21 14.03 5.72
N LEU A 17 21.59 12.81 5.30
CA LEU A 17 21.08 11.56 5.88
C LEU A 17 21.41 11.40 7.37
N ARG A 18 22.48 12.04 7.87
CA ARG A 18 22.83 12.02 9.29
C ARG A 18 21.84 12.79 10.18
N ASN A 19 21.00 13.66 9.60
CA ASN A 19 19.96 14.38 10.34
C ASN A 19 18.63 13.61 10.44
N LEU A 20 18.39 12.62 9.57
CA LEU A 20 17.22 11.72 9.64
C LEU A 20 17.04 11.00 10.99
N PRO A 21 18.08 10.42 11.63
CA PRO A 21 17.89 9.74 12.93
C PRO A 21 17.38 10.68 14.03
N ARG A 22 17.74 11.96 13.98
CA ARG A 22 17.23 12.98 14.92
C ARG A 22 15.77 13.33 14.63
N PHE A 23 15.35 13.31 13.37
CA PHE A 23 13.95 13.43 12.96
C PHE A 23 13.11 12.24 13.41
N PHE A 24 13.58 11.02 13.18
CA PHE A 24 12.92 9.80 13.69
C PHE A 24 12.79 9.80 15.22
N SER A 25 13.79 10.32 15.94
CA SER A 25 13.73 10.47 17.40
C SER A 25 12.67 11.48 17.87
N MET A 26 12.43 12.58 17.13
CA MET A 26 11.36 13.55 17.44
C MET A 26 9.98 13.00 17.10
N ILE A 27 9.84 12.27 15.99
CA ILE A 27 8.58 11.57 15.63
C ILE A 27 8.24 10.53 16.70
N TRP A 28 9.24 9.78 17.17
CA TRP A 28 9.07 8.77 18.22
C TRP A 28 8.66 9.35 19.59
N ALA A 29 9.05 10.60 19.87
CA ALA A 29 8.69 11.30 21.10
C ALA A 29 7.23 11.82 21.09
N THR A 30 6.66 12.10 19.92
CA THR A 30 5.29 12.63 19.79
C THR A 30 4.26 11.56 19.41
N SER A 31 4.60 10.51 18.64
CA SER A 31 3.59 9.63 18.02
C SER A 31 3.96 8.14 17.91
N ARG A 32 4.55 7.55 18.97
CA ARG A 32 4.87 6.11 19.05
C ARG A 32 3.71 5.19 18.59
N ALA A 33 2.46 5.59 18.86
CA ALA A 33 1.25 4.90 18.40
C ALA A 33 0.98 5.07 16.88
N MET A 34 1.22 6.24 16.29
CA MET A 34 1.09 6.45 14.83
C MET A 34 2.19 5.75 14.04
N THR A 35 3.42 5.71 14.56
CA THR A 35 4.52 4.95 13.91
C THR A 35 4.20 3.44 13.89
N LEU A 36 3.75 2.88 15.02
CA LEU A 36 3.30 1.47 15.06
C LEU A 36 2.11 1.23 14.13
N GLY A 37 1.14 2.15 14.14
CA GLY A 37 -0.03 2.11 13.26
C GLY A 37 0.35 2.13 11.78
N ASN A 38 1.29 2.97 11.36
CA ASN A 38 1.75 3.05 9.98
C ASN A 38 2.48 1.77 9.56
N VAL A 39 3.35 1.23 10.42
CA VAL A 39 4.01 -0.08 10.18
C VAL A 39 2.96 -1.19 10.04
N PHE A 40 1.96 -1.22 10.91
CA PHE A 40 0.87 -2.19 10.83
C PHE A 40 0.05 -2.04 9.54
N LEU A 41 -0.35 -0.82 9.18
CA LEU A 41 -1.05 -0.53 7.93
C LEU A 41 -0.23 -0.96 6.71
N ARG A 42 1.10 -0.77 6.73
CA ARG A 42 2.01 -1.22 5.67
C ARG A 42 2.09 -2.74 5.57
N LEU A 43 2.12 -3.44 6.70
CA LEU A 43 2.07 -4.91 6.72
C LEU A 43 0.75 -5.41 6.14
N VAL A 44 -0.38 -4.86 6.57
CA VAL A 44 -1.70 -5.20 6.00
C VAL A 44 -1.73 -4.89 4.50
N LYS A 45 -1.26 -3.71 4.08
CA LYS A 45 -1.19 -3.31 2.67
C LYS A 45 -0.36 -4.30 1.83
N SER A 46 0.71 -4.86 2.38
CA SER A 46 1.55 -5.82 1.66
C SER A 46 0.84 -7.15 1.38
N ALA A 47 -0.16 -7.52 2.18
CA ALA A 47 -0.97 -8.72 1.96
C ALA A 47 -2.10 -8.52 0.93
N ILE A 48 -2.52 -7.27 0.69
CA ILE A 48 -3.60 -6.95 -0.26
C ILE A 48 -3.33 -7.45 -1.69
N PRO A 49 -2.16 -7.20 -2.32
CA PRO A 49 -1.93 -7.69 -3.68
C PRO A 49 -1.98 -9.22 -3.77
N LEU A 50 -1.57 -9.93 -2.72
CA LEU A 50 -1.70 -11.38 -2.65
C LEU A 50 -3.16 -11.82 -2.56
N ALA A 51 -3.96 -11.15 -1.73
CA ALA A 51 -5.39 -11.41 -1.61
C ALA A 51 -6.16 -11.12 -2.91
N MET A 52 -5.83 -10.03 -3.60
CA MET A 52 -6.40 -9.70 -4.92
C MET A 52 -6.12 -10.82 -5.93
N LEU A 53 -4.90 -11.35 -5.94
CA LEU A 53 -4.52 -12.44 -6.84
C LEU A 53 -5.28 -13.73 -6.54
N TYR A 54 -5.48 -14.04 -5.25
CA TYR A 54 -6.25 -15.20 -4.81
C TYR A 54 -7.73 -15.10 -5.24
N VAL A 55 -8.36 -13.95 -4.99
CA VAL A 55 -9.76 -13.72 -5.40
C VAL A 55 -9.90 -13.78 -6.92
N GLY A 56 -8.97 -13.17 -7.66
CA GLY A 56 -8.97 -13.22 -9.12
C GLY A 56 -8.84 -14.64 -9.68
N LYS A 57 -7.97 -15.48 -9.09
CA LYS A 57 -7.86 -16.90 -9.45
C LYS A 57 -9.22 -17.61 -9.28
N GLU A 58 -9.87 -17.38 -8.14
CA GLU A 58 -11.11 -18.07 -7.80
C GLU A 58 -12.27 -17.64 -8.71
N ILE A 59 -12.30 -16.37 -9.13
CA ILE A 59 -13.23 -15.88 -10.16
C ILE A 59 -13.00 -16.62 -11.49
N ILE A 60 -11.75 -16.74 -11.93
CA ILE A 60 -11.41 -17.44 -13.17
C ILE A 60 -11.84 -18.90 -13.10
N ASP A 61 -11.55 -19.59 -11.99
CA ASP A 61 -11.91 -21.00 -11.80
C ASP A 61 -13.44 -21.21 -11.90
N GLN A 62 -14.25 -20.31 -11.31
CA GLN A 62 -15.71 -20.35 -11.45
C GLN A 62 -16.20 -20.04 -12.85
N VAL A 63 -15.60 -19.07 -13.54
CA VAL A 63 -15.97 -18.76 -14.94
C VAL A 63 -15.74 -19.99 -15.82
N ILE A 64 -14.62 -20.69 -15.65
CA ILE A 64 -14.32 -21.93 -16.39
C ILE A 64 -15.37 -23.00 -16.09
N LEU A 65 -15.72 -23.19 -14.81
CA LEU A 65 -16.74 -24.16 -14.39
C LEU A 65 -18.12 -23.87 -15.03
N LEU A 66 -18.52 -22.61 -15.08
CA LEU A 66 -19.78 -22.17 -15.69
C LEU A 66 -19.77 -22.25 -17.23
N MET A 67 -18.59 -22.20 -17.85
CA MET A 67 -18.45 -22.43 -19.30
C MET A 67 -18.67 -23.90 -19.65
N ASP A 68 -18.22 -24.82 -18.79
CA ASP A 68 -18.41 -26.27 -18.98
C ASP A 68 -19.83 -26.73 -18.63
N ASP A 69 -20.50 -26.11 -17.65
CA ASP A 69 -21.90 -26.37 -17.30
C ASP A 69 -22.71 -25.07 -17.09
N PRO A 70 -23.38 -24.57 -18.15
CA PRO A 70 -24.16 -23.32 -18.09
C PRO A 70 -25.38 -23.37 -17.16
N GLY A 71 -25.79 -24.55 -16.70
CA GLY A 71 -26.94 -24.74 -15.81
C GLY A 71 -26.64 -24.41 -14.34
N GLN A 72 -25.38 -24.18 -13.98
CA GLN A 72 -24.99 -23.88 -12.61
C GLN A 72 -25.37 -22.47 -12.15
N ALA A 73 -25.63 -22.35 -10.84
CA ALA A 73 -26.01 -21.10 -10.21
C ALA A 73 -24.86 -20.07 -10.25
N LYS A 74 -25.13 -18.91 -10.85
CA LYS A 74 -24.15 -17.81 -11.01
C LYS A 74 -24.00 -16.93 -9.76
N ASP A 75 -24.76 -17.22 -8.70
CA ASP A 75 -24.81 -16.43 -7.47
C ASP A 75 -23.44 -16.35 -6.80
N TYR A 76 -22.70 -17.47 -6.80
CA TYR A 76 -21.36 -17.52 -6.22
C TYR A 76 -20.35 -16.66 -6.99
N LEU A 77 -20.43 -16.65 -8.34
CA LEU A 77 -19.57 -15.79 -9.17
C LEU A 77 -19.80 -14.31 -8.86
N TRP A 78 -21.07 -13.87 -8.79
CA TRP A 78 -21.41 -12.49 -8.46
C TRP A 78 -20.97 -12.10 -7.05
N LEU A 79 -21.08 -13.00 -6.08
CA LEU A 79 -20.58 -12.80 -4.73
C LEU A 79 -19.06 -12.59 -4.74
N MET A 80 -18.32 -13.36 -5.54
CA MET A 80 -16.87 -13.25 -5.61
C MET A 80 -16.40 -11.97 -6.29
N VAL A 81 -17.10 -11.50 -7.33
CA VAL A 81 -16.90 -10.17 -7.94
C VAL A 81 -17.19 -9.06 -6.92
N GLY A 82 -18.24 -9.22 -6.10
CA GLY A 82 -18.53 -8.28 -5.00
C GLY A 82 -17.40 -8.23 -3.95
N ILE A 83 -16.81 -9.38 -3.62
CA ILE A 83 -15.64 -9.47 -2.73
C ILE A 83 -14.42 -8.79 -3.35
N GLU A 84 -14.16 -9.00 -4.64
CA GLU A 84 -13.06 -8.33 -5.35
C GLU A 84 -13.21 -6.81 -5.30
N LEU A 85 -14.42 -6.30 -5.57
CA LEU A 85 -14.72 -4.87 -5.48
C LEU A 85 -14.49 -4.34 -4.07
N ALA A 86 -14.98 -5.05 -3.05
CA ALA A 86 -14.78 -4.66 -1.65
C ALA A 86 -13.28 -4.61 -1.29
N LEU A 87 -12.52 -5.63 -1.72
CA LEU A 87 -11.08 -5.70 -1.50
C LEU A 87 -10.35 -4.53 -2.18
N ALA A 88 -10.73 -4.19 -3.40
CA ALA A 88 -10.19 -3.06 -4.14
C ALA A 88 -10.48 -1.71 -3.44
N VAL A 89 -11.71 -1.51 -2.96
CA VAL A 89 -12.09 -0.30 -2.21
C VAL A 89 -11.31 -0.19 -0.91
N VAL A 90 -11.20 -1.28 -0.15
CA VAL A 90 -10.41 -1.32 1.10
C VAL A 90 -8.93 -1.00 0.83
N SER A 91 -8.37 -1.55 -0.25
CA SER A 91 -7.00 -1.26 -0.70
C SER A 91 -6.76 0.23 -0.94
N ASP A 92 -7.70 0.88 -1.63
CA ASP A 92 -7.61 2.32 -1.92
C ASP A 92 -7.70 3.15 -0.63
N ILE A 93 -8.65 2.82 0.27
CA ILE A 93 -8.80 3.51 1.56
C ILE A 93 -7.53 3.38 2.40
N ILE A 94 -6.95 2.19 2.51
CA ILE A 94 -5.70 1.97 3.26
C ILE A 94 -4.56 2.77 2.63
N SER A 95 -4.46 2.78 1.30
CA SER A 95 -3.44 3.55 0.59
C SER A 95 -3.57 5.05 0.84
N ARG A 96 -4.79 5.59 0.83
CA ARG A 96 -5.06 6.99 1.19
C ARG A 96 -4.72 7.27 2.64
N GLY A 97 -5.08 6.37 3.56
CA GLY A 97 -4.76 6.50 4.99
C GLY A 97 -3.26 6.59 5.23
N ILE A 98 -2.47 5.73 4.56
CA ILE A 98 -1.00 5.79 4.62
C ILE A 98 -0.49 7.13 4.09
N THR A 99 -0.98 7.60 2.94
CA THR A 99 -0.57 8.89 2.37
C THR A 99 -0.89 10.07 3.30
N LEU A 100 -2.05 10.05 3.97
CA LEU A 100 -2.42 11.10 4.93
C LEU A 100 -1.54 11.08 6.18
N LEU A 101 -1.23 9.88 6.70
CA LEU A 101 -0.32 9.73 7.84
C LEU A 101 1.10 10.18 7.48
N ASP A 102 1.60 9.78 6.30
CA ASP A 102 2.92 10.18 5.80
C ASP A 102 2.98 11.72 5.60
N GLY A 103 1.93 12.33 5.05
CA GLY A 103 1.84 13.79 4.88
C GLY A 103 1.72 14.59 6.19
N LEU A 104 1.10 14.01 7.23
CA LEU A 104 1.06 14.59 8.57
C LEU A 104 2.39 14.47 9.32
N LEU A 105 3.18 13.45 9.01
CA LEU A 105 4.46 13.18 9.65
C LEU A 105 5.64 13.91 9.00
N GLY A 106 5.54 14.24 7.70
CA GLY A 106 6.53 15.04 6.96
C GLY A 106 7.67 14.22 6.40
#